data_AF-A0A7R9RCN0-F1
#
_entry.id   AF-A0A7R9RCN0-F1
#
_cell.length_a   1.000
_cell.length_b   1.000
_cell.length_c   1.000
_cell.angle_alpha   90.00
_cell.angle_beta   90.00
_cell.angle_gamma   90.00
#
_symmetry.space_group_name_H-M   'P 1'
#
loop_
_entity.id
_entity.type
_entity.pdbx_description
1 polymer ?
#
loop_
_entity_poly.entity_id
_entity_poly.type
_entity_poly.pdbx_seq_one_letter_code
_entity_poly.pdbx_strand_id
1 'polypeptide(L)'
;MILPQLKFIMTPDMVLLNFAYKATRSLDEASNLALRYILKHLDSPGTYASILFVDFSSAFNTIHPALIQNNSLSLNVPDSICLWITDFLTDRKHKA
;
A
#
# COMPACT_ATOMS: atom_id res chain seq x y z
N MET A 1 3.80 20.43 0.69
CA MET A 1 2.70 20.21 -0.28
C MET A 1 3.16 19.17 -1.31
N ILE A 2 3.27 17.89 -0.93
CA ILE A 2 3.81 16.81 -1.79
C ILE A 2 2.79 15.67 -1.93
N LEU A 3 2.02 15.38 -0.87
CA LEU A 3 0.95 14.37 -0.88
C LEU A 3 -0.08 14.51 -2.02
N PRO A 4 -0.55 15.72 -2.40
CA PRO A 4 -1.52 15.85 -3.49
C PRO A 4 -0.96 15.41 -4.85
N GLN A 5 0.35 15.60 -5.09
CA GLN A 5 1.02 15.23 -6.34
C GLN A 5 1.17 13.71 -6.48
N LEU A 6 1.46 13.02 -5.37
CA LEU A 6 1.54 11.55 -5.33
C LEU A 6 0.20 10.85 -5.55
N LYS A 7 -0.92 11.49 -5.18
CA LYS A 7 -2.27 10.93 -5.41
C LYS A 7 -2.61 10.77 -6.89
N PHE A 8 -2.05 11.61 -7.76
CA PHE A 8 -2.29 11.56 -9.20
C PHE A 8 -1.60 10.36 -9.88
N ILE A 9 -0.59 9.79 -9.22
CA ILE A 9 0.26 8.73 -9.75
C ILE A 9 -0.29 7.32 -9.46
N MET A 10 -1.14 7.21 -8.43
CA MET A 10 -1.77 5.93 -8.09
C MET A 10 -2.83 5.55 -9.11
N THR A 11 -2.73 4.35 -9.70
CA THR A 11 -3.77 3.83 -10.58
C THR A 11 -5.06 3.51 -9.80
N PRO A 12 -6.24 3.55 -10.44
CA PRO A 12 -7.50 3.19 -9.77
C PRO A 12 -7.45 1.83 -9.07
N ASP A 13 -6.78 0.85 -9.66
CA ASP A 13 -6.62 -0.50 -9.11
C ASP A 13 -5.79 -0.51 -7.83
N MET A 14 -4.69 0.25 -7.78
CA MET A 14 -3.87 0.43 -6.56
C MET A 14 -4.67 1.11 -5.44
N VAL A 15 -5.67 1.92 -5.79
CA VAL A 15 -6.51 2.63 -4.83
C VAL A 15 -7.68 1.77 -4.36
N LEU A 16 -8.16 0.82 -5.17
CA LEU A 16 -9.40 0.08 -4.93
C LEU A 16 -9.34 -0.82 -3.70
N LEU A 17 -8.26 -1.61 -3.55
CA LEU A 17 -8.09 -2.57 -2.45
C LEU A 17 -7.18 -2.07 -1.31
N ASN A 18 -6.76 -0.80 -1.35
CA ASN A 18 -6.00 -0.20 -0.27
C ASN A 18 -6.93 0.57 0.68
N PHE A 19 -7.07 0.08 1.92
CA PHE A 19 -7.94 0.63 2.95
C PHE A 19 -7.19 1.45 4.02
N ALA A 20 -5.87 1.38 4.05
CA ALA A 20 -5.06 2.08 5.05
C ALA A 20 -4.76 3.53 4.62
N TYR A 21 -4.56 4.40 5.61
CA TYR A 21 -4.10 5.80 5.43
C TYR A 21 -4.95 6.65 4.46
N LYS A 22 -6.26 6.40 4.39
CA LYS A 22 -7.22 7.17 3.59
C LYS A 22 -8.38 7.67 4.46
N ALA A 23 -8.82 8.90 4.23
CA ALA A 23 -9.90 9.52 5.02
C ALA A 23 -11.26 8.82 4.86
N THR A 24 -11.50 8.18 3.72
CA THR A 24 -12.79 7.57 3.37
C THR A 24 -12.77 6.04 3.43
N ARG A 25 -11.69 5.42 3.91
CA ARG A 25 -11.57 3.96 4.03
C ARG A 25 -11.28 3.58 5.46
N SER A 26 -11.84 2.46 5.91
CA SER A 26 -11.65 1.96 7.27
C SER A 26 -11.28 0.47 7.28
N LEU A 27 -10.86 0.01 8.46
CA LEU A 27 -10.68 -1.41 8.73
C LEU A 27 -12.00 -2.18 8.51
N ASP A 28 -13.13 -1.62 8.96
CA ASP A 28 -14.45 -2.26 8.80
C ASP A 28 -14.82 -2.45 7.33
N GLU A 29 -14.51 -1.48 6.47
CA GLU A 29 -14.72 -1.64 5.02
C GLU A 29 -13.88 -2.78 4.45
N ALA A 30 -12.61 -2.91 4.88
CA ALA A 30 -11.73 -3.99 4.45
C ALA A 30 -12.27 -5.35 4.87
N SER A 31 -12.66 -5.49 6.15
CA SER A 31 -13.22 -6.73 6.70
C SER A 31 -14.54 -7.11 6.04
N ASN A 32 -15.44 -6.14 5.85
CA ASN A 32 -16.72 -6.37 5.16
C ASN A 32 -16.53 -6.78 3.70
N LEU A 33 -15.57 -6.16 2.99
CA LEU A 33 -15.28 -6.54 1.61
C LEU A 33 -14.71 -7.95 1.51
N ALA A 34 -13.75 -8.29 2.38
CA ALA A 34 -13.15 -9.62 2.43
C ALA A 34 -14.23 -10.69 2.72
N LEU A 35 -15.08 -10.46 3.73
CA LEU A 35 -16.17 -11.36 4.08
C LEU A 35 -17.13 -11.57 2.90
N ARG A 36 -17.53 -10.49 2.22
CA ARG A 36 -18.41 -10.57 1.05
C ARG A 36 -17.83 -11.41 -0.08
N TYR A 37 -16.53 -11.27 -0.37
CA TYR A 37 -15.88 -12.07 -1.39
C TYR A 37 -15.82 -13.56 -1.02
N ILE A 38 -15.49 -13.86 0.24
CA ILE A 38 -15.42 -15.23 0.74
C ILE A 38 -16.80 -15.88 0.69
N LEU A 39 -17.83 -15.24 1.24
CA LEU A 39 -19.19 -15.79 1.24
C LEU A 39 -19.71 -16.02 -0.18
N LYS A 40 -19.54 -15.04 -1.08
CA LYS A 40 -19.92 -15.19 -2.49
C LYS A 40 -19.23 -16.38 -3.16
N HIS A 41 -17.98 -16.68 -2.80
CA HIS A 41 -17.26 -17.84 -3.35
C HIS A 41 -17.79 -19.16 -2.78
N LEU A 42 -18.18 -19.17 -1.50
CA LEU A 42 -18.69 -20.35 -0.79
C LEU A 42 -20.16 -20.68 -1.11
N ASP A 43 -20.89 -19.80 -1.79
CA ASP A 43 -22.27 -20.05 -2.23
C ASP A 43 -22.37 -21.18 -3.30
N SER A 44 -21.25 -21.63 -3.86
CA SER A 44 -21.20 -22.71 -4.86
C SER A 44 -20.84 -24.06 -4.23
N PRO A 45 -21.53 -25.17 -4.58
CA PRO A 45 -21.21 -26.49 -4.03
C PRO A 45 -19.77 -26.91 -4.35
N GLY A 46 -19.07 -27.47 -3.35
CA GLY A 46 -17.72 -27.99 -3.51
C GLY A 46 -16.61 -26.93 -3.56
N THR A 47 -16.91 -25.66 -3.25
CA THR A 47 -15.89 -24.62 -3.11
C THR A 47 -15.37 -24.52 -1.68
N TYR A 48 -14.17 -23.96 -1.53
CA TYR A 48 -13.49 -23.77 -0.26
C TYR A 48 -12.65 -22.49 -0.32
N ALA A 49 -12.52 -21.79 0.80
CA ALA A 49 -11.76 -20.54 0.89
C ALA A 49 -10.59 -20.68 1.87
N SER A 50 -9.41 -20.24 1.43
CA SER A 50 -8.22 -20.06 2.28
C SER A 50 -7.81 -18.59 2.27
N ILE A 51 -7.39 -18.07 3.42
CA ILE A 51 -6.86 -16.71 3.56
C ILE A 51 -5.39 -16.82 3.94
N LEU A 52 -4.52 -16.16 3.18
CA LEU A 52 -3.11 -15.96 3.53
C LEU A 52 -2.95 -14.60 4.20
N PHE A 53 -2.42 -14.60 5.42
CA PHE A 53 -2.02 -13.38 6.11
C PHE A 53 -0.50 -13.19 5.99
N VAL A 54 -0.08 -12.05 5.43
CA VAL A 54 1.33 -11.67 5.31
C VAL A 54 1.51 -10.35 6.02
N ASP A 55 2.44 -10.31 6.98
CA ASP A 55 2.80 -9.10 7.70
C ASP A 55 4.25 -8.71 7.42
N PHE A 56 4.49 -7.40 7.28
CA PHE A 56 5.81 -6.83 7.09
C PHE A 56 6.25 -6.16 8.39
N SER A 57 6.92 -6.94 9.25
CA SER A 57 7.41 -6.44 10.54
C SER A 57 8.30 -5.21 10.35
N SER A 58 7.95 -4.13 11.05
CA SER A 58 8.68 -2.85 10.98
C SER A 58 8.94 -2.38 9.54
N ALA A 59 7.91 -2.42 8.67
CA ALA A 59 8.02 -2.12 7.24
C ALA A 59 8.88 -0.89 6.89
N PHE A 60 8.75 0.22 7.61
CA PHE A 60 9.59 1.40 7.36
C PHE A 60 11.06 1.16 7.71
N ASN A 61 11.38 0.40 8.76
CA ASN A 61 12.77 0.09 9.14
C ASN A 61 13.45 -0.88 8.17
N THR A 62 12.68 -1.74 7.51
CA THR A 62 13.20 -2.77 6.60
C THR A 62 13.09 -2.39 5.12
N ILE A 63 12.43 -1.26 4.79
CA ILE A 63 12.30 -0.77 3.42
C ILE A 63 13.68 -0.47 2.82
N HIS A 64 13.92 -0.93 1.59
CA HIS A 64 15.17 -0.68 0.87
C HIS A 64 15.01 0.56 -0.02
N PRO A 65 15.66 1.71 0.27
CA PRO A 65 15.42 2.96 -0.43
C PRO A 65 15.65 2.88 -1.95
N ALA A 66 16.64 2.11 -2.40
CA ALA A 66 16.90 1.93 -3.82
C ALA A 66 15.75 1.25 -4.58
N LEU A 67 15.01 0.33 -3.94
CA LEU A 67 13.82 -0.28 -4.54
C LEU A 67 12.69 0.75 -4.67
N ILE A 68 12.54 1.64 -3.69
CA ILE A 68 11.53 2.71 -3.73
C ILE A 68 11.86 3.75 -4.78
N GLN A 69 13.14 4.09 -4.96
CA GLN A 69 13.59 4.99 -6.02
C GLN A 69 13.27 4.42 -7.41
N ASN A 70 13.63 3.16 -7.65
CA ASN A 70 13.36 2.48 -8.93
C ASN A 70 11.86 2.37 -9.22
N ASN A 71 11.06 2.01 -8.21
CA ASN A 71 9.60 1.95 -8.33
C ASN A 71 8.96 3.34 -8.55
N SER A 72 9.52 4.40 -7.97
CA SER A 72 8.99 5.76 -8.14
C SER A 72 9.27 6.28 -9.55
N LEU A 73 10.45 5.98 -10.08
CA LEU A 73 10.81 6.30 -11.47
C LEU A 73 9.91 5.57 -12.48
N SER A 74 9.61 4.28 -12.25
CA SER A 74 8.71 3.52 -13.14
C SER A 74 7.25 4.02 -13.13
N LEU A 75 6.86 4.70 -12.06
CA LEU A 75 5.56 5.35 -11.91
C LEU A 75 5.55 6.81 -12.42
N ASN A 76 6.61 7.26 -13.10
CA ASN A 76 6.75 8.64 -13.59
C ASN A 76 6.61 9.71 -12.48
N VAL A 77 7.03 9.38 -11.26
CA VAL A 77 7.15 10.37 -10.19
C VAL A 77 8.25 11.37 -10.56
N PRO A 78 8.03 12.69 -10.43
CA PRO A 78 9.06 13.69 -10.69
C PRO A 78 10.35 13.42 -9.90
N ASP A 79 11.51 13.59 -10.55
CA ASP A 79 12.82 13.30 -9.96
C ASP A 79 13.06 13.99 -8.60
N SER A 80 12.59 15.23 -8.46
CA SER A 80 12.68 15.98 -7.20
C SER A 80 11.93 15.32 -6.05
N ILE A 81 10.78 14.68 -6.33
CA ILE A 81 10.00 13.93 -5.35
C ILE A 81 10.66 12.57 -5.08
N CYS A 82 11.17 11.88 -6.10
CA CYS A 82 11.93 10.64 -5.94
C CYS A 82 13.15 10.82 -5.03
N LEU A 83 13.92 11.89 -5.25
CA LEU A 83 15.07 12.25 -4.43
C LEU A 83 14.66 12.59 -3.00
N TRP A 84 13.58 13.37 -2.82
CA TRP A 84 13.05 13.69 -1.50
C TRP A 84 12.60 12.43 -0.73
N ILE A 85 11.91 11.49 -1.39
CA ILE A 85 11.50 10.21 -0.77
C ILE A 85 12.73 9.40 -0.38
N THR A 86 13.74 9.33 -1.26
CA THR A 86 14.96 8.57 -1.00
C THR A 86 15.72 9.14 0.20
N ASP A 87 15.91 10.46 0.24
CA ASP A 87 16.55 11.19 1.36
C ASP A 87 15.79 10.98 2.67
N PHE A 88 14.46 11.06 2.63
CA PHE A 88 13.60 10.80 3.79
C PHE A 88 13.77 9.37 4.36
N LEU A 89 14.08 8.39 3.51
CA LEU A 89 14.22 6.98 3.91
C LEU A 89 15.64 6.60 4.35
N THR A 90 16.68 7.29 3.88
CA THR A 90 18.10 6.94 4.11
C THR A 90 18.72 7.52 5.39
N ASP A 91 18.44 8.77 5.76
CA ASP A 91 19.00 9.41 6.98
C ASP A 91 17.96 9.51 8.12
N ARG A 92 17.28 8.40 8.40
CA ARG A 92 16.37 8.32 9.54
C ARG A 92 17.21 8.25 10.82
N LYS A 93 17.50 9.41 11.41
CA LYS A 93 18.03 9.47 12.79
C LYS A 93 17.00 8.84 13.73
N HIS A 94 17.26 7.61 14.16
CA HIS A 94 16.47 6.95 15.18
C HIS A 94 16.64 7.76 16.48
N LYS A 95 15.61 8.52 16.87
CA LYS A 95 15.51 8.96 18.27
C LYS A 95 15.17 7.71 19.09
N ALA A 96 16.17 7.23 19.83
CA ALA A 96 15.99 6.26 20.90
C ALA A 96 15.14 6.86 22.02
#